data_AF-A0A6N2HH95-F1
#
_entry.id   AF-A0A6N2HH95-F1
#
_cell.length_a   1.000
_cell.length_b   1.000
_cell.length_c   1.000
_cell.angle_alpha   90.00
_cell.angle_beta   90.00
_cell.angle_gamma   90.00
#
_symmetry.space_group_name_H-M   'P 1'
#
loop_
_entity.id
_entity.type
_entity.pdbx_description
1 polymer ?
#
loop_
_entity_poly.entity_id
_entity_poly.type
_entity_poly.pdbx_seq_one_letter_code
_entity_poly.pdbx_strand_id
1 'polypeptide(L)'
;MSWTRTTSLAAVAALAVFGLTACGSDGGEPEGSGKPAATSPAAPDDAASGNTGDSSDDATVAGVKAPDDLPAGLPLPKGELTSVTGSKNAYVLTYRTDDPEATLDAYRSSLEGAQYTVVDIGGTFTASSGTTAVQITTTTDTVILTLAGA
;
A
#
# COMPACT_ATOMS: atom_id res chain seq x y z
N MET A 1 34.03 -6.28 36.55
CA MET A 1 34.07 -4.80 36.59
C MET A 1 32.67 -4.29 36.85
N SER A 2 32.55 -3.36 37.78
CA SER A 2 31.33 -2.80 38.35
C SER A 2 30.61 -1.84 37.39
N TRP A 3 29.29 -1.98 37.31
CA TRP A 3 28.21 -0.99 37.15
C TRP A 3 28.53 0.45 36.68
N THR A 4 27.71 1.00 35.78
CA THR A 4 26.93 2.24 36.04
C THR A 4 25.69 2.26 35.15
N ARG A 5 24.50 2.33 35.75
CA ARG A 5 23.25 2.75 35.08
C ARG A 5 23.15 4.27 35.20
N THR A 6 22.83 4.97 34.11
CA THR A 6 22.49 6.39 34.19
C THR A 6 21.08 6.60 33.64
N THR A 7 20.19 6.92 34.57
CA THR A 7 18.81 7.33 34.40
C THR A 7 18.78 8.79 33.98
N SER A 8 17.98 9.15 32.98
CA SER A 8 17.52 10.53 32.77
C SER A 8 16.00 10.54 32.62
N LEU A 9 15.34 11.18 33.57
CA LEU A 9 13.92 11.57 33.59
C LEU A 9 13.82 13.07 33.29
N ALA A 10 12.59 13.50 32.95
CA ALA A 10 12.05 14.88 32.86
C ALA A 10 12.00 15.48 31.44
N ALA A 11 10.94 16.19 30.99
CA ALA A 11 9.65 16.57 31.57
C ALA A 11 8.83 17.40 30.52
N VAL A 12 7.48 17.30 30.56
CA VAL A 12 6.43 18.37 30.44
C VAL A 12 6.37 19.19 29.11
N ALA A 13 5.24 19.37 28.39
CA ALA A 13 3.97 20.08 28.70
C ALA A 13 2.91 19.74 27.61
N ALA A 14 1.65 19.38 27.89
CA ALA A 14 0.45 20.19 28.22
C ALA A 14 -0.15 21.09 27.10
N LEU A 15 -1.31 20.64 26.57
CA LEU A 15 -2.60 21.33 26.28
C LEU A 15 -2.71 22.60 25.39
N ALA A 16 -3.59 22.54 24.37
CA ALA A 16 -4.80 23.38 24.13
C ALA A 16 -5.34 23.14 22.69
N VAL A 17 -6.55 22.61 22.44
CA VAL A 17 -7.94 23.15 22.53
C VAL A 17 -8.41 23.90 21.26
N PHE A 18 -9.45 23.32 20.64
CA PHE A 18 -10.60 23.84 19.88
C PHE A 18 -10.43 24.83 18.69
N GLY A 19 -11.12 24.47 17.60
CA GLY A 19 -11.49 25.37 16.51
C GLY A 19 -12.54 24.79 15.56
N LEU A 20 -13.72 24.41 16.08
CA LEU A 20 -14.93 24.25 15.26
C LEU A 20 -15.43 25.64 14.87
N THR A 21 -15.44 25.96 13.57
CA THR A 21 -16.30 27.01 13.01
C THR A 21 -17.13 26.43 11.87
N ALA A 22 -18.23 25.79 12.23
CA ALA A 22 -19.41 25.79 11.39
C ALA A 22 -20.20 27.07 11.73
N CYS A 23 -20.60 27.85 10.72
CA CYS A 23 -21.84 28.63 10.62
C CYS A 23 -21.67 29.79 9.63
N GLY A 24 -22.55 29.90 8.64
CA GLY A 24 -22.64 31.08 7.77
C GLY A 24 -23.40 30.82 6.49
N SER A 25 -24.71 30.68 6.58
CA SER A 25 -25.64 30.67 5.45
C SER A 25 -25.90 32.07 4.89
N ASP A 26 -26.23 32.10 3.60
CA ASP A 26 -27.16 33.01 2.91
C ASP A 26 -26.68 34.42 2.49
N GLY A 27 -26.87 34.71 1.20
CA GLY A 27 -26.91 36.08 0.70
C GLY A 27 -26.51 36.29 -0.77
N GLY A 28 -27.50 36.26 -1.68
CA GLY A 28 -27.61 37.27 -2.74
C GLY A 28 -27.19 36.89 -4.16
N GLU A 29 -28.18 36.58 -5.00
CA GLU A 29 -28.13 36.69 -6.46
C GLU A 29 -27.79 38.12 -6.92
N PRO A 30 -27.10 38.25 -8.06
CA PRO A 30 -27.60 39.19 -9.05
C PRO A 30 -27.75 38.54 -10.42
N GLU A 31 -28.97 38.64 -10.95
CA GLU A 31 -29.29 38.46 -12.36
C GLU A 31 -28.49 39.46 -13.21
N GLY A 32 -27.88 38.96 -14.28
CA GLY A 32 -27.09 39.77 -15.20
C GLY A 32 -26.83 39.04 -16.51
N SER A 33 -27.81 39.12 -17.40
CA SER A 33 -27.86 38.58 -18.76
C SER A 33 -26.57 38.76 -19.57
N GLY A 34 -26.07 37.65 -20.13
CA GLY A 34 -24.97 37.66 -21.10
C GLY A 34 -24.67 36.27 -21.66
N LYS A 35 -25.58 35.72 -22.47
CA LYS A 35 -25.30 34.52 -23.28
C LYS A 35 -24.72 34.92 -24.64
N PRO A 36 -23.46 34.60 -24.91
CA PRO A 36 -23.03 34.14 -26.22
C PRO A 36 -22.60 32.67 -26.18
N ALA A 37 -22.62 32.07 -27.36
CA ALA A 37 -22.61 30.63 -27.60
C ALA A 37 -21.25 29.94 -27.45
N ALA A 38 -21.34 28.63 -27.14
CA ALA A 38 -20.55 27.50 -27.61
C ALA A 38 -19.02 27.66 -27.81
N THR A 39 -18.27 26.90 -27.03
CA THR A 39 -17.17 26.06 -27.54
C THR A 39 -16.93 24.92 -26.55
N SER A 40 -17.37 23.72 -26.92
CA SER A 40 -17.10 22.48 -26.21
C SER A 40 -15.63 22.11 -26.45
N PRO A 41 -14.84 21.75 -25.43
CA PRO A 41 -13.57 21.08 -25.66
C PRO A 41 -13.85 19.71 -26.30
N ALA A 42 -13.11 19.42 -27.37
CA ALA A 42 -13.18 18.17 -28.11
C ALA A 42 -12.91 16.97 -27.20
N ALA A 43 -13.78 15.98 -27.25
CA ALA A 43 -13.50 14.64 -26.77
C ALA A 43 -12.40 14.03 -27.64
N PRO A 44 -11.37 13.38 -27.07
CA PRO A 44 -10.59 12.42 -27.83
C PRO A 44 -11.44 11.16 -28.04
N ASP A 45 -11.72 10.88 -29.31
CA ASP A 45 -12.26 9.61 -29.79
C ASP A 45 -11.25 8.46 -29.62
N ASP A 46 -11.84 7.26 -29.55
CA ASP A 46 -11.25 5.95 -29.80
C ASP A 46 -10.34 5.32 -28.72
N ALA A 47 -10.94 4.41 -27.95
CA ALA A 47 -10.50 3.02 -27.99
C ALA A 47 -11.67 2.08 -27.66
N ALA A 48 -12.06 1.32 -28.68
CA ALA A 48 -12.89 0.13 -28.60
C ALA A 48 -12.39 -0.84 -27.51
N SER A 49 -13.30 -1.37 -26.69
CA SER A 49 -13.84 -2.73 -26.82
C SER A 49 -12.79 -3.84 -26.75
N GLY A 50 -12.91 -4.69 -25.72
CA GLY A 50 -12.44 -6.07 -25.81
C GLY A 50 -11.69 -6.59 -24.60
N ASN A 51 -12.46 -7.13 -23.66
CA ASN A 51 -12.29 -8.49 -23.14
C ASN A 51 -11.02 -8.89 -22.38
N THR A 52 -11.31 -9.43 -21.19
CA THR A 52 -10.59 -10.47 -20.45
C THR A 52 -9.54 -9.94 -19.48
N GLY A 53 -9.78 -10.22 -18.20
CA GLY A 53 -8.86 -9.90 -17.14
C GLY A 53 -7.50 -10.51 -17.40
N ASP A 54 -6.48 -9.67 -17.24
CA ASP A 54 -5.15 -10.12 -16.89
C ASP A 54 -4.87 -9.52 -15.50
N SER A 55 -5.37 -10.23 -14.49
CA SER A 55 -4.81 -10.14 -13.15
C SER A 55 -3.80 -11.26 -13.07
N SER A 56 -2.54 -10.88 -12.87
CA SER A 56 -1.35 -11.73 -12.75
C SER A 56 -0.55 -11.90 -14.05
N ASP A 57 0.16 -10.84 -14.45
CA ASP A 57 1.52 -11.01 -14.97
C ASP A 57 2.36 -11.67 -13.85
N ASP A 58 2.20 -12.98 -13.76
CA ASP A 58 2.95 -13.94 -12.96
C ASP A 58 4.42 -13.71 -13.30
N ALA A 59 5.18 -13.12 -12.38
CA ALA A 59 6.60 -12.89 -12.53
C ALA A 59 7.37 -14.23 -12.49
N THR A 60 7.16 -15.07 -13.49
CA THR A 60 7.90 -16.30 -13.75
C THR A 60 9.15 -15.96 -14.54
N VAL A 61 10.18 -15.55 -13.84
CA VAL A 61 11.55 -15.81 -14.26
C VAL A 61 12.12 -16.71 -13.16
N ALA A 62 12.84 -17.78 -13.53
CA ALA A 62 13.24 -18.92 -12.69
C ALA A 62 12.22 -20.05 -12.39
N GLY A 63 11.00 -20.02 -12.94
CA GLY A 63 10.07 -21.17 -12.89
C GLY A 63 9.48 -21.47 -11.50
N VAL A 64 9.66 -20.57 -10.54
CA VAL A 64 9.00 -20.60 -9.23
C VAL A 64 7.67 -19.85 -9.36
N LYS A 65 6.57 -20.53 -9.02
CA LYS A 65 5.23 -19.94 -9.04
C LYS A 65 4.76 -19.62 -7.63
N ALA A 66 4.01 -18.53 -7.49
CA ALA A 66 3.30 -18.23 -6.24
C ALA A 66 2.27 -19.34 -5.93
N PRO A 67 2.06 -19.74 -4.66
CA PRO A 67 1.05 -20.72 -4.29
C PRO A 67 -0.36 -20.30 -4.72
N ASP A 68 -1.15 -21.24 -5.24
CA ASP A 68 -2.53 -20.96 -5.67
C ASP A 68 -3.49 -20.70 -4.50
N ASP A 69 -3.10 -21.07 -3.28
CA ASP A 69 -3.90 -20.89 -2.05
C ASP A 69 -3.54 -19.61 -1.27
N LEU A 70 -2.86 -18.64 -1.91
CA LEU A 70 -2.64 -17.33 -1.30
C LEU A 70 -3.98 -16.63 -0.99
N PRO A 71 -4.02 -15.78 0.07
CA PRO A 71 -5.22 -15.03 0.41
C PRO A 71 -5.74 -14.22 -0.78
N ALA A 72 -7.03 -14.38 -1.08
CA ALA A 72 -7.66 -13.65 -2.17
C ALA A 72 -7.53 -12.14 -1.96
N GLY A 73 -7.15 -11.42 -3.02
CA GLY A 73 -6.97 -9.96 -2.97
C GLY A 73 -5.68 -9.50 -2.27
N LEU A 74 -4.77 -10.41 -1.89
CA LEU A 74 -3.41 -10.02 -1.54
C LEU A 74 -2.65 -9.63 -2.81
N PRO A 75 -2.29 -8.34 -3.02
CA PRO A 75 -1.38 -7.98 -4.09
C PRO A 75 -0.02 -8.64 -3.84
N LEU A 76 0.74 -8.89 -4.91
CA LEU A 76 2.11 -9.36 -4.85
C LEU A 76 3.10 -8.23 -5.24
N PRO A 77 4.31 -8.21 -4.67
CA PRO A 77 5.33 -7.25 -5.07
C PRO A 77 5.72 -7.46 -6.53
N LYS A 78 6.15 -6.38 -7.18
CA LYS A 78 6.85 -6.49 -8.45
C LYS A 78 8.24 -7.07 -8.22
N GLY A 79 8.76 -7.82 -9.18
CA GLY A 79 10.06 -8.47 -9.10
C GLY A 79 9.97 -9.96 -9.37
N GLU A 80 11.12 -10.61 -9.48
CA GLU A 80 11.23 -12.03 -9.79
C GLU A 80 11.01 -12.86 -8.52
N LEU A 81 9.98 -13.72 -8.50
CA LEU A 81 9.82 -14.67 -7.40
C LEU A 81 10.90 -15.75 -7.50
N THR A 82 11.82 -15.77 -6.54
CA THR A 82 12.98 -16.68 -6.55
C THR A 82 12.86 -17.84 -5.57
N SER A 83 12.00 -17.71 -4.55
CA SER A 83 11.79 -18.76 -3.56
C SER A 83 10.41 -18.69 -2.94
N VAL A 84 9.82 -19.86 -2.71
CA VAL A 84 8.62 -20.07 -1.90
C VAL A 84 8.93 -21.18 -0.91
N THR A 85 8.75 -20.91 0.38
CA THR A 85 8.87 -21.90 1.44
C THR A 85 7.66 -21.84 2.36
N GLY A 86 7.44 -22.91 3.13
CA GLY A 86 6.29 -23.04 4.02
C GLY A 86 5.24 -24.01 3.49
N SER A 87 4.02 -23.89 3.99
CA SER A 87 2.90 -24.78 3.73
C SER A 87 1.60 -24.00 3.73
N LYS A 88 0.51 -24.63 3.28
CA LYS A 88 -0.83 -24.02 3.16
C LYS A 88 -1.12 -22.94 4.21
N ASN A 89 -1.50 -21.75 3.74
CA ASN A 89 -1.77 -20.52 4.52
C ASN A 89 -0.56 -19.89 5.25
N ALA A 90 0.62 -20.52 5.30
CA ALA A 90 1.81 -20.01 5.98
C ALA A 90 3.04 -20.12 5.06
N TYR A 91 3.31 -19.04 4.33
CA TYR A 91 4.33 -18.99 3.29
C TYR A 91 5.37 -17.89 3.55
N VAL A 92 6.60 -18.16 3.10
CA VAL A 92 7.63 -17.14 2.91
C VAL A 92 7.94 -17.07 1.42
N LEU A 93 7.66 -15.92 0.81
CA LEU A 93 7.91 -15.63 -0.60
C LEU A 93 9.05 -14.63 -0.71
N THR A 94 10.05 -14.93 -1.53
CA THR A 94 11.22 -14.07 -1.75
C THR A 94 11.27 -13.57 -3.17
N TYR A 95 11.20 -12.24 -3.33
CA TYR A 95 11.22 -11.55 -4.61
C TYR A 95 12.58 -10.87 -4.78
N ARG A 96 13.29 -11.14 -5.88
CA ARG A 96 14.47 -10.38 -6.29
C ARG A 96 14.04 -9.14 -7.08
N THR A 97 14.69 -8.03 -6.81
CA THR A 97 14.47 -6.76 -7.50
C THR A 97 15.75 -5.92 -7.47
N ASP A 98 16.01 -5.18 -8.54
CA ASP A 98 17.16 -4.28 -8.62
C ASP A 98 16.99 -3.03 -7.73
N ASP A 99 15.75 -2.71 -7.35
CA ASP A 99 15.42 -1.55 -6.51
C ASP A 99 14.38 -1.95 -5.43
N PRO A 100 14.84 -2.50 -4.29
CA PRO A 100 13.93 -3.01 -3.25
C PRO A 100 13.15 -1.91 -2.55
N GLU A 101 13.69 -0.70 -2.44
CA GLU A 101 13.03 0.44 -1.80
C GLU A 101 11.84 0.93 -2.63
N ALA A 102 12.01 1.22 -3.94
CA ALA A 102 10.87 1.61 -4.77
C ALA A 102 9.86 0.47 -4.92
N THR A 103 10.33 -0.79 -4.93
CA THR A 103 9.44 -1.96 -4.95
C THR A 103 8.58 -2.01 -3.69
N LEU A 104 9.16 -1.75 -2.51
CA LEU A 104 8.41 -1.67 -1.25
C LEU A 104 7.39 -0.54 -1.24
N ASP A 105 7.75 0.67 -1.66
CA ASP A 105 6.83 1.81 -1.69
C ASP A 105 5.64 1.55 -2.62
N ALA A 106 5.90 0.98 -3.80
CA ALA A 106 4.85 0.56 -4.73
C ALA A 106 4.00 -0.57 -4.14
N TYR A 107 4.62 -1.51 -3.42
CA TYR A 107 3.90 -2.63 -2.81
C TYR A 107 3.00 -2.14 -1.66
N ARG A 108 3.49 -1.23 -0.82
CA ARG A 108 2.73 -0.57 0.23
C ARG A 108 1.50 0.13 -0.33
N SER A 109 1.67 0.92 -1.38
CA SER A 109 0.57 1.63 -2.04
C SER A 109 -0.49 0.65 -2.57
N SER A 110 -0.05 -0.49 -3.10
CA SER A 110 -0.93 -1.55 -3.60
C SER A 110 -1.72 -2.23 -2.48
N LEU A 111 -1.06 -2.48 -1.33
CA LEU A 111 -1.70 -3.03 -0.13
C LEU A 111 -2.77 -2.09 0.43
N GLU A 112 -2.45 -0.80 0.56
CA GLU A 112 -3.39 0.23 1.04
C GLU A 112 -4.59 0.35 0.08
N GLY A 113 -4.35 0.31 -1.24
CA GLY A 113 -5.40 0.27 -2.26
C GLY A 113 -6.29 -0.98 -2.18
N ALA A 114 -5.73 -2.11 -1.74
CA ALA A 114 -6.44 -3.35 -1.45
C ALA A 114 -7.06 -3.39 -0.04
N GLN A 115 -7.13 -2.26 0.67
CA GLN A 115 -7.71 -2.10 2.00
C GLN A 115 -6.96 -2.85 3.13
N TYR A 116 -5.67 -3.12 2.95
CA TYR A 116 -4.82 -3.56 4.06
C TYR A 116 -4.42 -2.37 4.92
N THR A 117 -4.42 -2.56 6.24
CA THR A 117 -3.82 -1.63 7.18
C THR A 117 -2.32 -1.90 7.25
N VAL A 118 -1.50 -0.92 6.90
CA VAL A 118 -0.03 -1.03 6.92
C VAL A 118 0.53 -0.31 8.14
N VAL A 119 1.38 -1.00 8.90
CA VAL A 119 2.11 -0.47 10.05
C VAL A 119 3.60 -0.71 9.83
N ASP A 120 4.40 0.35 9.89
CA ASP A 120 5.87 0.25 9.84
C ASP A 120 6.44 0.36 11.26
N ILE A 121 7.30 -0.58 11.63
CA ILE A 121 8.04 -0.55 12.90
C ILE A 121 9.47 -0.97 12.65
N GLY A 122 10.40 0.01 12.69
CA GLY A 122 11.83 -0.27 12.68
C GLY A 122 12.34 -0.93 11.40
N GLY A 123 11.77 -0.58 10.24
CA GLY A 123 12.18 -1.13 8.93
C GLY A 123 11.55 -2.48 8.59
N THR A 124 10.59 -2.94 9.38
CA THR A 124 9.72 -4.07 9.03
C THR A 124 8.28 -3.56 8.91
N PHE A 125 7.67 -3.83 7.77
CA PHE A 125 6.28 -3.49 7.52
C PHE A 125 5.39 -4.68 7.87
N THR A 126 4.28 -4.43 8.54
CA THR A 126 3.21 -5.42 8.72
C THR A 126 1.95 -4.89 8.04
N ALA A 127 1.35 -5.69 7.18
CA ALA A 127 0.09 -5.40 6.52
C ALA A 127 -0.97 -6.41 6.96
N SER A 128 -2.14 -5.94 7.36
CA SER A 128 -3.24 -6.80 7.83
C SER A 128 -4.58 -6.45 7.21
N SER A 129 -5.36 -7.47 6.86
CA SER A 129 -6.76 -7.36 6.42
C SER A 129 -7.54 -8.59 6.86
N GLY A 130 -8.58 -8.39 7.68
CA GLY A 130 -9.35 -9.49 8.26
C GLY A 130 -8.46 -10.45 9.09
N THR A 131 -8.40 -11.71 8.67
CA THR A 131 -7.54 -12.74 9.29
C THR A 131 -6.17 -12.85 8.64
N THR A 132 -5.91 -12.11 7.57
CA THR A 132 -4.62 -12.13 6.86
C THR A 132 -3.67 -11.14 7.49
N ALA A 133 -2.48 -11.61 7.86
CA ALA A 133 -1.36 -10.77 8.26
C ALA A 133 -0.11 -11.15 7.46
N VAL A 134 0.53 -10.13 6.90
CA VAL A 134 1.76 -10.27 6.11
C VAL A 134 2.82 -9.41 6.76
N GLN A 135 3.97 -10.00 7.05
CA GLN A 135 5.18 -9.29 7.45
C GLN A 135 6.08 -9.15 6.23
N ILE A 136 6.58 -7.93 5.99
CA ILE A 136 7.41 -7.60 4.86
C ILE A 136 8.75 -7.08 5.37
N THR A 137 9.83 -7.68 4.88
CA THR A 137 11.21 -7.26 5.16
C THR A 137 11.95 -7.10 3.86
N THR A 138 12.92 -6.19 3.82
CA THR A 138 13.84 -6.06 2.69
C THR A 138 15.27 -6.38 3.06
N THR A 139 16.01 -6.80 2.04
CA THR A 139 17.46 -6.81 2.04
C THR A 139 17.96 -5.93 0.89
N THR A 140 19.24 -6.00 0.54
CA THR A 140 19.86 -5.18 -0.51
C THR A 140 19.27 -5.43 -1.90
N ASP A 141 18.81 -6.64 -2.21
CA ASP A 141 18.30 -7.01 -3.54
C ASP A 141 16.99 -7.80 -3.49
N THR A 142 16.36 -7.91 -2.31
CA THR A 142 15.14 -8.72 -2.16
C THR A 142 14.07 -8.07 -1.31
N VAL A 143 12.82 -8.35 -1.66
CA VAL A 143 11.64 -8.17 -0.80
C VAL A 143 11.16 -9.55 -0.34
N ILE A 144 11.01 -9.73 0.97
CA ILE A 144 10.58 -10.99 1.60
C ILE A 144 9.20 -10.77 2.21
N LEU A 145 8.23 -11.58 1.81
CA LEU A 145 6.88 -11.61 2.35
C LEU A 145 6.72 -12.86 3.19
N THR A 146 6.33 -12.69 4.45
CA THR A 146 6.00 -13.77 5.37
C THR A 146 4.52 -13.70 5.73
N LEU A 147 3.76 -14.70 5.32
CA LEU A 147 2.37 -14.89 5.69
C LEU A 147 2.31 -15.80 6.92
N ALA A 148 1.67 -15.32 7.98
CA ALA A 148 1.37 -16.15 9.14
C ALA A 148 0.05 -16.90 8.88
N GLY A 149 0.05 -18.22 9.06
CA GLY A 149 -1.14 -19.05 8.92
C GLY A 149 -2.27 -18.60 9.85
N ALA A 150 -3.46 -18.42 9.27
CA ALA A 150 -4.72 -18.23 9.99
C ALA A 150 -5.30 -19.57 10.46
#